data_AF-A0A920VZP3-F1
#
_entry.id   AF-A0A920VZP3-F1
#
_cell.length_a   1.000
_cell.length_b   1.000
_cell.length_c   1.000
_cell.angle_alpha   90.00
_cell.angle_beta   90.00
_cell.angle_gamma   90.00
#
_symmetry.space_group_name_H-M   'P 1'
#
loop_
_entity.id
_entity.type
_entity.pdbx_description
1 polymer ?
#
loop_
_entity_poly.entity_id
_entity_poly.type
_entity_poly.pdbx_seq_one_letter_code
_entity_poly.pdbx_strand_id
1 'polypeptide(L)'
;MGNEMLPVDYILSSCVIWSLLLGSGRFSLWQEDDHWLNGMTALETINSTIQILIWLFAIGGSLVISKLPLADLGSSLLQLSPTNWIVWIFINIIIIVLLTARWKSLTKAIGLSTNFFGLLRVRQAGQLINFVTPGPQLGAEPLQVYWLWKRYYMSTHAALLTVGLDRFYEFWVNFAVLLLAVLVLFSSTTIALINWRVVTAILVSLMLLMSLVAWMVLRKPIPIRNFLKRLTSPWQRHKRLSEFHSEWTQLQELLKRA
;
A
#
# COMPACT_ATOMS: atom_id res chain seq x y z
N MET A 1 -12.17 43.16 -17.11
CA MET A 1 -10.72 42.93 -16.89
C MET A 1 -10.57 42.40 -15.48
N GLY A 2 -10.05 41.19 -15.34
CA GLY A 2 -9.91 40.49 -14.06
C GLY A 2 -10.42 39.04 -14.14
N ASN A 3 -9.78 38.20 -14.95
CA ASN A 3 -9.96 36.75 -14.81
C ASN A 3 -9.07 36.31 -13.64
N GLU A 4 -9.67 36.19 -12.47
CA GLU A 4 -9.04 35.52 -11.33
C GLU A 4 -9.09 34.01 -11.59
N MET A 5 -7.94 33.43 -11.95
CA MET A 5 -7.77 31.98 -12.01
C MET A 5 -8.01 31.38 -10.62
N LEU A 6 -9.02 30.52 -10.50
CA LEU A 6 -9.37 29.84 -9.25
C LEU A 6 -8.32 28.78 -8.91
N PRO A 7 -8.06 28.49 -7.61
CA PRO A 7 -7.14 27.44 -7.16
C PRO A 7 -7.45 26.03 -7.72
N VAL A 8 -8.67 25.82 -8.22
CA VAL A 8 -9.15 24.60 -8.86
C VAL A 8 -8.47 24.35 -10.20
N ASP A 9 -8.09 25.40 -10.94
CA ASP A 9 -7.39 25.27 -12.23
C ASP A 9 -5.93 24.83 -12.05
N TYR A 10 -5.31 25.15 -10.90
CA TYR A 10 -3.98 24.65 -10.51
C TYR A 10 -4.01 23.17 -10.14
N ILE A 11 -5.08 22.69 -9.50
CA ILE A 11 -5.22 21.28 -9.11
C ILE A 11 -5.52 20.42 -10.34
N LEU A 12 -6.39 20.88 -11.23
CA LEU A 12 -6.68 20.20 -12.50
C LEU A 12 -5.47 20.18 -13.44
N SER A 13 -4.71 21.28 -13.56
CA SER A 13 -3.47 21.26 -14.34
C SER A 13 -2.40 20.35 -13.73
N SER A 14 -2.28 20.30 -12.39
CA SER A 14 -1.36 19.40 -11.71
C SER A 14 -1.72 17.92 -11.90
N CYS A 15 -3.01 17.57 -11.88
CA CYS A 15 -3.49 16.21 -12.13
C CYS A 15 -3.34 15.80 -13.60
N VAL A 16 -3.53 16.71 -14.55
CA VAL A 16 -3.33 16.46 -15.99
C VAL A 16 -1.84 16.35 -16.31
N ILE A 17 -0.98 17.19 -15.73
CA ILE A 17 0.48 17.12 -15.87
C ILE A 17 1.02 15.83 -15.23
N TRP A 18 0.51 15.41 -14.06
CA TRP A 18 0.87 14.12 -13.45
C TRP A 18 0.35 12.91 -14.25
N SER A 19 -0.84 13.01 -14.85
CA SER A 19 -1.39 11.95 -15.70
C SER A 19 -0.65 11.84 -17.04
N LEU A 20 -0.15 12.95 -17.58
CA LEU A 20 0.74 12.99 -18.75
C LEU A 20 2.16 12.51 -18.42
N LEU A 21 2.66 12.77 -17.20
CA LEU A 21 3.94 12.26 -16.70
C LEU A 21 3.92 10.75 -16.39
N LEU A 22 2.79 10.22 -15.89
CA LEU A 22 2.60 8.79 -15.66
C LEU A 22 2.22 8.02 -16.94
N GLY A 23 1.51 8.66 -17.87
CA GLY A 23 1.06 8.05 -19.13
C GLY A 23 2.11 8.03 -20.26
N SER A 24 3.21 8.79 -20.14
CA SER A 24 4.24 8.89 -21.18
C SER A 24 5.36 7.84 -21.10
N GLY A 25 5.31 6.91 -20.13
CA GLY A 25 6.29 5.82 -20.03
C GLY A 25 7.75 6.28 -19.93
N ARG A 26 8.00 7.55 -19.63
CA ARG A 26 9.32 8.21 -19.69
C ARG A 26 9.89 8.59 -18.33
N PHE A 27 9.51 7.90 -17.26
CA PHE A 27 10.30 7.88 -16.03
C PHE A 27 11.49 6.92 -16.19
N SER A 28 12.37 7.27 -17.13
CA SER A 28 13.68 6.66 -17.28
C SER A 28 14.65 7.36 -16.32
N LEU A 29 14.70 6.85 -15.09
CA LEU A 29 15.83 7.05 -14.18
C LEU A 29 16.96 6.02 -14.47
N TRP A 30 16.87 5.36 -15.64
CA TRP A 30 17.74 4.30 -16.13
C TRP A 30 17.95 4.47 -17.65
N GLN A 31 18.31 5.69 -18.06
CA GLN A 31 18.56 6.04 -19.47
C GLN A 31 20.04 5.82 -19.84
N GLU A 32 20.53 4.61 -19.67
CA GLU A 32 21.80 4.18 -20.23
C GLU A 32 21.67 2.69 -20.55
N ASP A 33 21.65 2.38 -21.86
CA ASP A 33 21.70 1.07 -22.52
C ASP A 33 20.40 0.56 -23.17
N ASP A 34 19.97 1.23 -24.25
CA ASP A 34 18.78 0.88 -25.07
C ASP A 34 18.94 -0.36 -25.97
N HIS A 35 20.02 -1.15 -25.85
CA HIS A 35 20.29 -2.26 -26.77
C HIS A 35 19.51 -3.55 -26.48
N TRP A 36 18.82 -3.66 -25.33
CA TRP A 36 18.09 -4.87 -24.90
C TRP A 36 16.61 -4.91 -25.30
N LEU A 37 16.05 -3.79 -25.80
CA LEU A 37 14.62 -3.62 -26.05
C LEU A 37 14.08 -4.36 -27.29
N ASN A 38 14.95 -4.89 -28.16
CA ASN A 38 14.51 -5.59 -29.38
C ASN A 38 13.99 -7.02 -29.15
N GLY A 39 13.97 -7.53 -27.91
CA GLY A 39 13.60 -8.91 -27.60
C GLY A 39 12.25 -9.14 -26.91
N MET A 40 11.45 -8.10 -26.64
CA MET A 40 10.28 -8.22 -25.73
C MET A 40 8.95 -7.76 -26.33
N THR A 41 8.51 -8.45 -27.39
CA THR A 41 7.14 -8.33 -27.92
C THR A 41 6.05 -8.72 -26.90
N ALA A 42 6.38 -9.50 -25.86
CA ALA A 42 5.44 -9.88 -24.80
C ALA A 42 5.19 -8.79 -23.73
N LEU A 43 6.15 -7.87 -23.51
CA LEU A 43 5.97 -6.76 -22.55
C LEU A 43 5.15 -5.60 -23.13
N GLU A 44 5.18 -5.40 -24.45
CA GLU A 44 4.34 -4.39 -25.12
C GLU A 44 2.85 -4.68 -24.92
N THR A 45 2.42 -5.94 -25.06
CA THR A 45 1.03 -6.35 -24.81
C THR A 45 0.57 -6.13 -23.36
N ILE A 46 1.46 -6.31 -22.38
CA ILE A 46 1.16 -6.04 -20.97
C ILE A 46 0.98 -4.54 -20.75
N ASN A 47 1.80 -3.71 -21.38
CA ASN A 47 1.70 -2.26 -21.31
C ASN A 47 0.39 -1.75 -21.93
N SER A 48 0.00 -2.26 -23.10
CA SER A 48 -1.27 -1.90 -23.75
C SER A 48 -2.50 -2.29 -22.91
N THR A 49 -2.47 -3.46 -22.26
CA THR A 49 -3.59 -3.94 -21.43
C THR A 49 -3.75 -3.10 -20.16
N ILE A 50 -2.64 -2.79 -19.48
CA ILE A 50 -2.64 -1.90 -18.30
C ILE A 50 -3.14 -0.51 -18.68
N GLN A 51 -2.69 0.02 -19.81
CA GLN A 51 -3.11 1.33 -20.31
C GLN A 51 -4.62 1.35 -20.60
N ILE A 52 -5.16 0.31 -21.24
CA ILE A 52 -6.60 0.18 -21.49
C ILE A 52 -7.39 0.10 -20.17
N LEU A 53 -6.91 -0.66 -19.18
CA LEU A 53 -7.55 -0.75 -17.87
C LEU A 53 -7.54 0.60 -17.12
N ILE A 54 -6.46 1.36 -17.22
CA ILE A 54 -6.36 2.71 -16.65
C ILE A 54 -7.36 3.65 -17.34
N TRP A 55 -7.46 3.61 -18.67
CA TRP A 55 -8.44 4.42 -19.41
C TRP A 55 -9.89 4.02 -19.11
N LEU A 56 -10.18 2.73 -18.99
CA LEU A 56 -11.50 2.24 -18.59
C LEU A 56 -11.86 2.70 -17.17
N PHE A 57 -10.91 2.67 -16.24
CA PHE A 57 -11.11 3.17 -14.88
C PHE A 57 -11.30 4.69 -14.85
N ALA A 58 -10.54 5.44 -15.67
CA ALA A 58 -10.67 6.89 -15.79
C ALA A 58 -12.02 7.31 -16.41
N ILE A 59 -12.47 6.60 -17.45
CA ILE A 59 -13.79 6.83 -18.08
C ILE A 59 -14.90 6.46 -17.09
N GLY A 60 -14.79 5.31 -16.41
CA GLY A 60 -15.74 4.91 -15.37
C GLY A 60 -15.82 5.94 -14.24
N GLY A 61 -14.68 6.42 -13.76
CA GLY A 61 -14.59 7.48 -12.77
C GLY A 61 -15.20 8.79 -13.24
N SER A 62 -14.92 9.20 -14.49
CA SER A 62 -15.48 10.42 -15.09
C SER A 62 -16.99 10.35 -15.23
N LEU A 63 -17.55 9.20 -15.63
CA LEU A 63 -18.99 8.99 -15.72
C LEU A 63 -19.66 9.04 -14.34
N VAL A 64 -19.02 8.49 -13.31
CA VAL A 64 -19.51 8.60 -11.93
C VAL A 64 -19.47 10.06 -11.47
N ILE A 65 -18.34 10.76 -11.64
CA ILE A 65 -18.16 12.16 -11.25
C ILE A 65 -19.15 13.09 -11.97
N SER A 66 -19.43 12.84 -13.25
CA SER A 66 -20.43 13.61 -14.01
C SER A 66 -21.86 13.48 -13.47
N LYS A 67 -22.15 12.41 -12.71
CA LYS A 67 -23.43 12.17 -12.05
C LYS A 67 -23.46 12.66 -10.59
N LEU A 68 -22.32 13.11 -10.04
CA LEU A 68 -22.31 13.71 -8.72
C LEU A 68 -22.85 15.14 -8.80
N PRO A 69 -23.86 15.51 -8.00
CA PRO A 69 -24.32 16.89 -7.90
C PRO A 69 -23.27 17.70 -7.14
N LEU A 70 -22.27 18.20 -7.86
CA LEU A 70 -21.14 18.98 -7.32
C LEU A 70 -21.61 20.22 -6.55
N ALA A 71 -22.73 20.82 -6.97
CA ALA A 71 -23.35 21.94 -6.27
C ALA A 71 -23.88 21.54 -4.88
N ASP A 72 -24.48 20.34 -4.76
CA ASP A 72 -25.02 19.83 -3.51
C ASP A 72 -23.91 19.35 -2.55
N LEU A 73 -22.76 18.93 -3.09
CA LEU A 73 -21.58 18.62 -2.26
C LEU A 73 -21.03 19.87 -1.59
N GLY A 74 -20.93 20.99 -2.32
CA GLY A 74 -20.45 22.26 -1.77
C GLY A 74 -21.34 22.76 -0.65
N SER A 75 -22.66 22.73 -0.84
CA SER A 75 -23.62 23.11 0.20
C SER A 75 -23.59 22.17 1.41
N SER A 76 -23.47 20.86 1.18
CA SER A 76 -23.33 19.86 2.25
C SER A 76 -22.06 20.04 3.08
N LEU A 77 -20.93 20.38 2.44
CA LEU A 77 -19.67 20.64 3.13
C LEU A 77 -19.73 21.92 3.98
N LEU A 78 -20.44 22.95 3.51
CA LEU A 78 -20.65 24.20 4.25
C LEU A 78 -21.64 24.04 5.41
N GLN A 79 -22.51 23.04 5.37
CA GLN A 79 -23.43 22.69 6.46
C GLN A 79 -22.75 21.87 7.57
N LEU A 80 -21.54 21.35 7.35
CA LEU A 80 -20.81 20.62 8.38
C LEU A 80 -20.36 21.58 9.48
N SER A 81 -20.82 21.32 10.71
CA SER A 81 -20.38 22.07 11.87
C SER A 81 -18.88 21.87 12.13
N PRO A 82 -18.17 22.87 12.68
CA PRO A 82 -16.78 22.70 13.12
C PRO A 82 -16.60 21.54 14.12
N THR A 83 -17.64 21.25 14.91
CA THR A 83 -17.67 20.12 15.85
C THR A 83 -17.53 18.77 15.13
N ASN A 84 -18.16 18.60 13.97
CA ASN A 84 -18.06 17.37 13.17
C ASN A 84 -16.60 17.13 12.74
N TRP A 85 -15.92 18.18 12.29
CA TRP A 85 -14.50 18.10 11.93
C TRP A 85 -13.61 17.70 13.10
N ILE A 86 -13.83 18.31 14.28
CA ILE A 86 -13.07 17.98 15.50
C ILE A 86 -13.28 16.51 15.89
N VAL A 87 -14.53 16.03 15.87
CA VAL A 87 -14.86 14.64 16.18
C VAL A 87 -14.17 13.69 15.20
N TRP A 88 -14.21 13.97 13.89
CA TRP A 88 -13.56 13.13 12.89
C TRP A 88 -12.03 13.12 13.02
N ILE A 89 -11.41 14.26 13.28
CA ILE A 89 -9.96 14.35 13.54
C ILE A 89 -9.61 13.54 14.78
N PHE A 90 -10.38 13.67 15.85
CA PHE A 90 -10.16 12.96 17.10
C PHE A 90 -10.27 11.44 16.93
N ILE A 91 -11.30 10.96 16.22
CA ILE A 91 -11.46 9.54 15.89
C ILE A 91 -10.27 9.04 15.06
N ASN A 92 -9.83 9.79 14.06
CA ASN A 92 -8.68 9.41 13.24
C ASN A 92 -7.38 9.32 14.06
N ILE A 93 -7.17 10.27 14.98
CA ILE A 93 -6.02 10.24 15.90
C ILE A 93 -6.06 8.99 16.77
N ILE A 94 -7.24 8.64 17.33
CA ILE A 94 -7.42 7.41 18.11
C ILE A 94 -7.07 6.19 17.27
N ILE A 95 -7.59 6.09 16.05
CA ILE A 95 -7.32 4.96 15.14
C ILE A 95 -5.82 4.85 14.88
N ILE A 96 -5.16 5.96 14.56
CA ILE A 96 -3.70 5.99 14.31
C ILE A 96 -2.93 5.49 15.55
N VAL A 97 -3.27 5.99 16.74
CA VAL A 97 -2.61 5.60 17.99
C VAL A 97 -2.82 4.12 18.28
N LEU A 98 -4.05 3.62 18.15
CA LEU A 98 -4.38 2.21 18.39
C LEU A 98 -3.64 1.28 17.42
N LEU A 99 -3.58 1.63 16.13
CA LEU A 99 -2.88 0.84 15.13
C LEU A 99 -1.36 0.82 15.38
N THR A 100 -0.77 1.94 15.77
CA THR A 100 0.66 1.99 16.16
C THR A 100 0.91 1.23 17.47
N ALA A 101 0.01 1.31 18.45
CA ALA A 101 0.12 0.60 19.72
C ALA A 101 0.05 -0.93 19.51
N ARG A 102 -0.86 -1.37 18.63
CA ARG A 102 -0.96 -2.76 18.19
C ARG A 102 0.35 -3.23 17.56
N TRP A 103 0.91 -2.45 16.64
CA TRP A 103 2.17 -2.82 15.99
C TRP A 103 3.33 -2.90 16.99
N LYS A 104 3.39 -1.99 17.98
CA LYS A 104 4.36 -2.05 19.08
C LYS A 104 4.19 -3.30 19.94
N SER A 105 2.95 -3.73 20.20
CA SER A 105 2.68 -4.97 20.93
C SER A 105 3.22 -6.18 20.16
N LEU A 106 3.02 -6.22 18.83
CA LEU A 106 3.56 -7.26 17.96
C LEU A 106 5.10 -7.26 17.96
N THR A 107 5.76 -6.11 17.84
CA THR A 107 7.24 -6.06 17.89
C THR A 107 7.78 -6.55 19.22
N LYS A 108 7.14 -6.18 20.34
CA LYS A 108 7.49 -6.67 21.68
C LYS A 108 7.34 -8.19 21.80
N ALA A 109 6.27 -8.76 21.25
CA ALA A 109 6.04 -10.21 21.27
C ALA A 109 7.10 -11.00 20.48
N ILE A 110 7.70 -10.38 19.46
CA ILE A 110 8.78 -10.96 18.65
C ILE A 110 10.18 -10.72 19.29
N GLY A 111 10.24 -10.04 20.45
CA GLY A 111 11.49 -9.74 21.15
C GLY A 111 12.22 -8.49 20.62
N LEU A 112 11.55 -7.63 19.85
CA LEU A 112 12.11 -6.40 19.30
C LEU A 112 11.68 -5.18 20.14
N SER A 113 12.64 -4.38 20.60
CA SER A 113 12.38 -3.17 21.38
C SER A 113 12.40 -1.92 20.49
N THR A 114 11.24 -1.56 19.93
CA THR A 114 11.08 -0.37 19.10
C THR A 114 10.30 0.72 19.83
N ASN A 115 10.72 1.98 19.70
CA ASN A 115 9.98 3.10 20.26
C ASN A 115 8.65 3.32 19.51
N PHE A 116 7.58 3.66 20.25
CA PHE A 116 6.25 3.96 19.72
C PHE A 116 6.29 5.05 18.64
N PHE A 117 6.96 6.17 18.94
CA PHE A 117 7.06 7.29 17.99
C PHE A 117 7.87 6.95 16.75
N GLY A 118 8.80 5.99 16.86
CA GLY A 118 9.52 5.51 15.70
C GLY A 118 8.60 4.75 14.74
N LEU A 119 7.82 3.81 15.29
CA LEU A 119 6.80 3.09 14.54
C LEU A 119 5.71 4.02 13.99
N LEU A 120 5.30 5.04 14.75
CA LEU A 120 4.33 6.04 14.30
C LEU A 120 4.83 6.74 13.03
N ARG A 121 6.05 7.27 13.04
CA ARG A 121 6.65 7.95 11.87
C ARG A 121 6.75 7.03 10.66
N VAL A 122 7.24 5.81 10.86
CA VAL A 122 7.35 4.80 9.80
C VAL A 122 5.97 4.49 9.21
N ARG A 123 4.95 4.34 10.06
CA ARG A 123 3.57 4.08 9.63
C ARG A 123 3.01 5.25 8.81
N GLN A 124 3.12 6.48 9.32
CA GLN A 124 2.60 7.67 8.62
C GLN A 124 3.31 7.90 7.29
N ALA A 125 4.62 7.70 7.21
CA ALA A 125 5.36 7.80 5.95
C ALA A 125 4.90 6.75 4.93
N GLY A 126 4.68 5.51 5.37
CA GLY A 126 4.09 4.49 4.49
C GLY A 126 2.68 4.87 4.01
N GLN A 127 1.80 5.33 4.91
CA GLN A 127 0.45 5.75 4.53
C GLN A 127 0.48 6.89 3.51
N LEU A 128 1.37 7.86 3.68
CA LEU A 128 1.57 8.95 2.71
C LEU A 128 1.98 8.41 1.33
N ILE A 129 2.92 7.45 1.27
CA ILE A 129 3.29 6.83 -0.01
C ILE A 129 2.11 6.08 -0.63
N ASN A 130 1.31 5.37 0.16
CA ASN A 130 0.11 4.69 -0.34
C ASN A 130 -0.93 5.67 -0.92
N PHE A 131 -1.00 6.91 -0.43
CA PHE A 131 -1.87 7.93 -1.01
C PHE A 131 -1.35 8.50 -2.32
N VAL A 132 -0.02 8.55 -2.50
CA VAL A 132 0.62 9.17 -3.67
C VAL A 132 0.86 8.15 -4.80
N THR A 133 1.07 6.88 -4.47
CA THR A 133 1.39 5.85 -5.47
C THR A 133 0.13 5.17 -6.01
N PRO A 134 -0.19 5.33 -7.32
CA PRO A 134 -1.29 4.61 -7.93
C PRO A 134 -0.89 3.14 -8.09
N GLY A 135 -1.33 2.29 -7.17
CA GLY A 135 -1.07 0.86 -7.23
C GLY A 135 -1.65 0.11 -6.04
N PRO A 136 -1.82 -1.21 -6.16
CA PRO A 136 -2.37 -2.05 -5.10
C PRO A 136 -1.37 -2.12 -3.93
N GLN A 137 -1.38 -1.17 -2.99
CA GLN A 137 -0.70 -1.20 -1.67
C GLN A 137 0.81 -1.53 -1.61
N LEU A 138 1.49 -1.74 -2.75
CA LEU A 138 2.87 -2.22 -2.83
C LEU A 138 3.93 -1.12 -2.58
N GLY A 139 3.53 0.15 -2.49
CA GLY A 139 4.47 1.28 -2.32
C GLY A 139 4.94 1.50 -0.88
N ALA A 140 4.03 1.38 0.10
CA ALA A 140 4.34 1.68 1.49
C ALA A 140 5.17 0.61 2.20
N GLU A 141 4.95 -0.66 1.89
CA GLU A 141 5.53 -1.78 2.64
C GLU A 141 7.06 -1.85 2.47
N PRO A 142 7.63 -1.73 1.25
CA PRO A 142 9.07 -1.68 1.07
C PRO A 142 9.71 -0.48 1.79
N LEU A 143 9.06 0.68 1.79
CA LEU A 143 9.53 1.86 2.52
C LEU A 143 9.58 1.57 4.03
N GLN A 144 8.50 0.99 4.58
CA GLN A 144 8.43 0.67 6.01
C GLN A 144 9.55 -0.29 6.40
N VAL A 145 9.78 -1.36 5.62
CA VAL A 145 10.89 -2.30 5.84
C VAL A 145 12.25 -1.60 5.76
N TYR A 146 12.45 -0.77 4.74
CA TYR A 146 13.71 -0.03 4.53
C TYR A 146 14.02 0.94 5.67
N TRP A 147 13.03 1.69 6.17
CA TRP A 147 13.23 2.61 7.30
C TRP A 147 13.49 1.88 8.61
N LEU A 148 12.83 0.75 8.85
CA LEU A 148 13.11 -0.08 10.02
C LEU A 148 14.54 -0.64 9.98
N TRP A 149 15.01 -1.06 8.80
CA TRP A 149 16.38 -1.53 8.60
C TRP A 149 17.41 -0.40 8.77
N LYS A 150 17.26 0.70 8.02
CA LYS A 150 18.27 1.77 7.95
C LYS A 150 18.30 2.67 9.18
N ARG A 151 17.13 3.01 9.75
CA ARG A 151 17.01 4.03 10.82
C ARG A 151 16.83 3.44 12.20
N TYR A 152 16.29 2.22 12.30
CA TYR A 152 16.02 1.55 13.57
C TYR A 152 16.85 0.28 13.78
N TYR A 153 17.85 0.04 12.91
CA TYR A 153 18.83 -1.05 13.00
C TYR A 153 18.22 -2.45 13.19
N MET A 154 16.99 -2.66 12.72
CA MET A 154 16.38 -3.98 12.72
C MET A 154 16.97 -4.85 11.61
N SER A 155 17.16 -6.14 11.88
CA SER A 155 17.56 -7.08 10.83
C SER A 155 16.48 -7.11 9.73
N THR A 156 16.91 -7.27 8.48
CA THR A 156 15.98 -7.24 7.32
C THR A 156 14.86 -8.28 7.46
N HIS A 157 15.16 -9.46 8.00
CA HIS A 157 14.19 -10.50 8.26
C HIS A 157 13.18 -10.10 9.34
N ALA A 158 13.64 -9.45 10.43
CA ALA A 158 12.77 -8.96 11.49
C ALA A 158 11.87 -7.81 10.99
N ALA A 159 12.42 -6.90 10.19
CA ALA A 159 11.68 -5.79 9.59
C ALA A 159 10.57 -6.29 8.63
N LEU A 160 10.88 -7.28 7.80
CA LEU A 160 9.90 -7.88 6.88
C LEU A 160 8.80 -8.63 7.64
N LEU A 161 9.18 -9.40 8.66
CA LEU A 161 8.23 -10.18 9.46
C LEU A 161 7.30 -9.29 10.28
N THR A 162 7.82 -8.23 10.91
CA THR A 162 6.98 -7.31 11.70
C THR A 162 6.01 -6.50 10.83
N VAL A 163 6.46 -6.02 9.66
CA VAL A 163 5.59 -5.30 8.71
C VAL A 163 4.55 -6.26 8.13
N GLY A 164 4.96 -7.46 7.71
CA GLY A 164 4.05 -8.47 7.18
C GLY A 164 2.99 -8.91 8.18
N LEU A 165 3.36 -9.11 9.46
CA LEU A 165 2.40 -9.42 10.53
C LEU A 165 1.45 -8.26 10.78
N ASP A 166 1.93 -7.02 10.80
CA ASP A 166 1.07 -5.84 10.96
C ASP A 166 0.03 -5.74 9.83
N ARG A 167 0.44 -5.97 8.57
CA ARG A 167 -0.45 -5.97 7.40
C ARG A 167 -1.45 -7.12 7.44
N PHE A 168 -0.99 -8.33 7.75
CA PHE A 168 -1.86 -9.49 7.90
C PHE A 168 -2.98 -9.23 8.92
N TYR A 169 -2.62 -8.72 10.11
CA TYR A 169 -3.61 -8.38 11.13
C TYR A 169 -4.52 -7.22 10.71
N GLU A 170 -4.02 -6.24 9.94
CA GLU A 170 -4.84 -5.14 9.40
C GLU A 170 -5.94 -5.67 8.47
N PHE A 171 -5.60 -6.52 7.51
CA PHE A 171 -6.59 -7.17 6.65
C PHE A 171 -7.53 -8.07 7.43
N TRP A 172 -7.00 -8.86 8.37
CA TRP A 172 -7.82 -9.78 9.15
C TRP A 172 -8.89 -9.04 9.95
N VAL A 173 -8.53 -7.92 10.60
CA VAL A 173 -9.48 -7.07 11.32
C VAL A 173 -10.48 -6.42 10.37
N ASN A 174 -10.04 -5.89 9.23
CA ASN A 174 -10.93 -5.28 8.24
C ASN A 174 -11.97 -6.28 7.72
N PHE A 175 -11.55 -7.50 7.37
CA PHE A 175 -12.47 -8.56 6.95
C PHE A 175 -13.37 -9.05 8.08
N ALA A 176 -12.89 -9.09 9.33
CA ALA A 176 -13.71 -9.44 10.48
C ALA A 176 -14.83 -8.40 10.73
N VAL A 177 -14.50 -7.11 10.67
CA VAL A 177 -15.48 -6.01 10.80
C VAL A 177 -16.47 -6.04 9.63
N LEU A 178 -15.99 -6.26 8.41
CA LEU A 178 -16.83 -6.39 7.22
C LEU A 178 -17.79 -7.60 7.34
N LEU A 179 -17.28 -8.74 7.80
CA LEU A 179 -18.10 -9.93 8.06
C LEU A 179 -19.18 -9.63 9.11
N LEU A 180 -18.83 -8.96 10.21
CA LEU A 180 -19.77 -8.57 11.25
C LEU A 180 -20.87 -7.66 10.68
N ALA A 181 -20.50 -6.66 9.87
CA ALA A 181 -21.46 -5.78 9.21
C ALA A 181 -22.41 -6.57 8.29
N VAL A 182 -21.88 -7.51 7.50
CA VAL A 182 -22.69 -8.39 6.63
C VAL A 182 -23.60 -9.30 7.45
N LEU A 183 -23.17 -9.81 8.61
CA LEU A 183 -24.01 -10.63 9.50
C LEU A 183 -25.17 -9.82 10.11
N VAL A 184 -24.92 -8.56 10.47
CA VAL A 184 -25.98 -7.64 10.94
C VAL A 184 -26.99 -7.39 9.81
N LEU A 185 -26.51 -7.15 8.59
CA LEU A 185 -27.36 -6.97 7.42
C LEU A 185 -28.13 -8.24 7.04
N PHE A 186 -27.51 -9.41 7.20
CA PHE A 186 -28.16 -10.71 7.02
C PHE A 186 -29.33 -10.91 8.01
N SER A 187 -29.23 -10.35 9.21
CA SER A 187 -30.33 -10.35 10.18
C SER A 187 -31.43 -9.33 9.84
N SER A 188 -31.19 -8.39 8.93
CA SER A 188 -32.19 -7.43 8.48
C SER A 188 -32.92 -7.98 7.26
N THR A 189 -34.26 -7.96 7.28
CA THR A 189 -35.12 -8.46 6.19
C THR A 189 -35.13 -7.56 4.94
N THR A 190 -34.20 -6.61 4.84
CA THR A 190 -34.27 -5.53 3.87
C THR A 190 -33.24 -5.77 2.76
N ILE A 191 -33.75 -5.84 1.53
CA ILE A 191 -33.05 -5.91 0.22
C ILE A 191 -32.98 -7.32 -0.39
N ALA A 192 -33.96 -7.60 -1.26
CA ALA A 192 -34.06 -8.80 -2.11
C ALA A 192 -33.08 -8.83 -3.31
N LEU A 193 -32.22 -7.81 -3.47
CA LEU A 193 -31.32 -7.67 -4.62
C LEU A 193 -29.98 -8.41 -4.46
N ILE A 194 -29.54 -8.70 -3.23
CA ILE A 194 -28.22 -9.28 -2.95
C ILE A 194 -28.40 -10.55 -2.12
N ASN A 195 -27.83 -11.65 -2.58
CA ASN A 195 -27.83 -12.90 -1.82
C ASN A 195 -26.77 -12.84 -0.72
N TRP A 196 -27.14 -12.27 0.43
CA TRP A 196 -26.26 -12.09 1.59
C TRP A 196 -25.61 -13.40 2.06
N ARG A 197 -26.25 -14.55 1.86
CA ARG A 197 -25.66 -15.87 2.18
C ARG A 197 -24.38 -16.13 1.41
N VAL A 198 -24.36 -15.79 0.12
CA VAL A 198 -23.19 -15.96 -0.75
C VAL A 198 -22.07 -15.02 -0.29
N VAL A 199 -22.40 -13.76 0.01
CA VAL A 199 -21.42 -12.78 0.50
C VAL A 199 -20.80 -13.24 1.83
N THR A 200 -21.63 -13.68 2.79
CA THR A 200 -21.15 -14.24 4.06
C THR A 200 -20.27 -15.46 3.84
N ALA A 201 -20.68 -16.40 2.97
CA ALA A 201 -19.90 -17.60 2.68
C ALA A 201 -18.53 -17.26 2.08
N ILE A 202 -18.47 -16.31 1.13
CA ILE A 202 -17.21 -15.84 0.55
C ILE A 202 -16.31 -15.22 1.62
N LEU A 203 -16.83 -14.32 2.45
CA LEU A 203 -16.05 -13.67 3.51
C LEU A 203 -15.53 -14.66 4.56
N VAL A 204 -16.37 -15.60 5.00
CA VAL A 204 -15.97 -16.66 5.94
C VAL A 204 -14.90 -17.54 5.31
N SER A 205 -15.09 -17.98 4.06
CA SER A 205 -14.10 -18.80 3.34
C SER A 205 -12.76 -18.06 3.19
N LEU A 206 -12.79 -16.76 2.87
CA LEU A 206 -11.60 -15.94 2.77
C LEU A 206 -10.87 -15.83 4.11
N MET A 207 -11.60 -15.56 5.20
CA MET A 207 -11.02 -15.49 6.55
C MET A 207 -10.43 -16.83 7.00
N LEU A 208 -11.11 -17.94 6.74
CA LEU A 208 -10.60 -19.28 7.04
C LEU A 208 -9.34 -19.58 6.23
N LEU A 209 -9.32 -19.25 4.94
CA LEU A 209 -8.14 -19.39 4.10
C LEU A 209 -6.96 -18.57 4.64
N MET A 210 -7.18 -17.30 5.02
CA MET A 210 -6.15 -16.44 5.60
C MET A 210 -5.60 -17.03 6.91
N SER A 211 -6.48 -17.49 7.80
CA SER A 211 -6.08 -18.14 9.06
C SER A 211 -5.32 -19.45 8.82
N LEU A 212 -5.73 -20.25 7.83
CA LEU A 212 -5.03 -21.49 7.43
C LEU A 212 -3.63 -21.17 6.90
N VAL A 213 -3.49 -20.16 6.02
CA VAL A 213 -2.21 -19.73 5.49
C VAL A 213 -1.30 -19.25 6.62
N ALA A 214 -1.79 -18.40 7.52
CA ALA A 214 -1.01 -17.95 8.68
C ALA A 214 -0.57 -19.13 9.56
N TRP A 215 -1.45 -20.11 9.79
CA TRP A 215 -1.13 -21.31 10.55
C TRP A 215 -0.07 -22.17 9.87
N MET A 216 -0.15 -22.36 8.54
CA MET A 216 0.86 -23.07 7.77
C MET A 216 2.22 -22.36 7.82
N VAL A 217 2.22 -21.02 7.72
CA VAL A 217 3.42 -20.18 7.83
C VAL A 217 4.08 -20.33 9.19
N LEU A 218 3.30 -20.35 10.26
CA LEU A 218 3.79 -20.54 11.63
C LEU A 218 4.32 -21.97 11.88
N ARG A 219 3.72 -23.01 11.29
CA ARG A 219 4.12 -24.40 11.52
C ARG A 219 5.29 -24.89 10.65
N LYS A 220 5.48 -24.36 9.43
CA LYS A 220 6.54 -24.81 8.51
C LYS A 220 7.30 -23.64 7.87
N PRO A 221 8.32 -23.07 8.55
CA PRO A 221 9.10 -21.94 8.02
C PRO A 221 10.01 -22.32 6.82
N ILE A 222 10.35 -23.60 6.68
CA ILE A 222 11.30 -24.13 5.68
C ILE A 222 10.78 -24.02 4.22
N PRO A 223 9.56 -24.46 3.87
CA PRO A 223 9.04 -24.34 2.50
C PRO A 223 8.90 -22.88 2.03
N ILE A 224 8.55 -21.96 2.93
CA ILE A 224 8.43 -20.53 2.61
C ILE A 224 9.80 -19.92 2.32
N ARG A 225 10.82 -20.28 3.11
CA ARG A 225 12.20 -19.88 2.82
C ARG A 225 12.64 -20.35 1.44
N ASN A 226 12.25 -21.55 1.02
CA ASN A 226 12.58 -22.09 -0.30
C ASN A 226 11.80 -21.41 -1.43
N PHE A 227 10.53 -21.08 -1.20
CA PHE A 227 9.71 -20.30 -2.13
C PHE A 227 10.24 -18.88 -2.31
N LEU A 228 10.55 -18.18 -1.21
CA LEU A 228 11.18 -16.86 -1.24
C LEU A 228 12.52 -16.92 -1.97
N LYS A 229 13.37 -17.89 -1.66
CA LYS A 229 14.65 -18.11 -2.37
C LYS A 229 14.44 -18.35 -3.85
N ARG A 230 13.37 -19.03 -4.27
CA ARG A 230 13.07 -19.28 -5.68
C ARG A 230 12.61 -18.00 -6.40
N LEU A 231 11.83 -17.17 -5.73
CA LEU A 231 11.35 -15.87 -6.24
C LEU A 231 12.45 -14.81 -6.29
N THR A 232 13.34 -14.78 -5.30
CA THR A 232 14.46 -13.82 -5.24
C THR A 232 15.73 -14.32 -5.94
N SER A 233 15.83 -15.61 -6.25
CA SER A 233 16.97 -16.23 -6.96
C SER A 233 17.34 -15.54 -8.29
N PRO A 234 16.39 -15.13 -9.15
CA PRO A 234 16.70 -14.41 -10.39
C PRO A 234 17.28 -13.02 -10.10
N TRP A 235 16.74 -12.34 -9.09
CA TRP A 235 17.14 -10.99 -8.68
C TRP A 235 18.50 -10.98 -7.96
N GLN A 236 18.82 -12.02 -7.19
CA GLN A 236 20.11 -12.20 -6.52
C GLN A 236 21.25 -12.52 -7.49
N ARG A 237 20.96 -13.05 -8.69
CA ARG A 237 21.96 -13.33 -9.73
C ARG A 237 22.29 -12.11 -10.60
N HIS A 238 21.70 -10.95 -10.33
CA HIS A 238 21.95 -9.75 -11.11
C HIS A 238 23.29 -9.11 -10.72
N LYS A 239 24.19 -8.93 -11.71
CA LYS A 239 25.59 -8.47 -11.56
C LYS A 239 25.76 -7.21 -10.68
N ARG A 240 24.85 -6.24 -10.83
CA ARG A 240 24.84 -4.99 -10.04
C ARG A 240 24.68 -5.19 -8.52
N LEU A 241 23.91 -6.19 -8.08
CA LEU A 241 23.71 -6.46 -6.64
C LEU A 241 24.95 -7.15 -6.02
N SER A 242 25.68 -7.95 -6.80
CA SER A 242 26.98 -8.49 -6.35
C SER A 242 28.07 -7.42 -6.30
N GLU A 243 28.07 -6.47 -7.24
CA GLU A 243 29.01 -5.34 -7.26
C GLU A 243 28.79 -4.42 -6.05
N PHE A 244 27.52 -4.14 -5.70
CA PHE A 244 27.18 -3.34 -4.52
C PHE A 244 27.64 -3.98 -3.21
N HIS A 245 27.62 -5.32 -3.12
CA HIS A 245 28.13 -6.03 -1.95
C HIS A 245 29.65 -5.89 -1.83
N SER A 246 30.40 -5.99 -2.94
CA SER A 246 31.85 -5.79 -2.93
C SER A 246 32.25 -4.35 -2.59
N GLU A 247 31.56 -3.35 -3.14
CA GLU A 247 31.82 -1.93 -2.86
C GLU A 247 31.56 -1.58 -1.39
N TRP A 248 30.47 -2.11 -0.82
CA TRP A 248 30.16 -1.91 0.60
C TRP A 248 31.21 -2.54 1.52
N THR A 249 31.78 -3.68 1.12
CA THR A 249 32.82 -4.38 1.89
C THR A 249 34.14 -3.59 1.85
N GLN A 250 34.52 -3.05 0.69
CA GLN A 250 35.69 -2.16 0.56
C GLN A 250 35.52 -0.87 1.38
N LEU A 251 34.32 -0.28 1.37
CA LEU A 251 34.04 0.96 2.11
C LEU A 251 34.11 0.75 3.63
N GLN A 252 33.69 -0.42 4.13
CA GLN A 252 33.86 -0.81 5.53
C GLN A 252 35.33 -1.05 5.93
N GLU A 253 36.15 -1.60 5.04
CA GLU A 253 37.58 -1.72 5.30
C GLU A 253 38.29 -0.38 5.33
N LEU A 254 37.92 0.57 4.45
CA LEU A 254 38.47 1.92 4.46
C LEU A 254 38.12 2.68 5.75
N LEU A 255 36.88 2.56 6.23
CA LEU A 255 36.45 3.16 7.49
C LEU A 255 37.08 2.51 8.73
N LYS A 256 37.59 1.28 8.65
CA LYS A 256 38.35 0.63 9.74
C LYS A 256 39.83 1.02 9.75
N ARG A 257 40.35 1.57 8.66
CA ARG A 257 41.76 1.99 8.51
C ARG A 257 41.97 3.49 8.72
N ALA A 258 40.89 4.28 8.79
CA ALA A 258 40.89 5.69 9.17
C ALA A 258 40.64 5.85 10.67
#